data_AF-E9E4U1-F1
#
_entry.id   AF-E9E4U1-F1
#
_cell.length_a   1.000
_cell.length_b   1.000
_cell.length_c   1.000
_cell.angle_alpha   90.00
_cell.angle_beta   90.00
_cell.angle_gamma   90.00
#
_symmetry.space_group_name_H-M   'P 1'
#
loop_
_entity.id
_entity.type
_entity.pdbx_description
1 polymer ?
#
loop_
_entity_poly.entity_id
_entity_poly.type
_entity_poly.pdbx_seq_one_letter_code
_entity_poly.pdbx_strand_id
1 'polypeptide(L)'
;MASQDEDLWELSSEGCYVALARDHLSVQTIMDRVRNPAAGAIVLFAGTTRDNFAGKPVKELTYTAYKKLALRTMLAITRELIKKHGLKGIAMIHRLGTVPIGEESILIAVSSPHRQAAWRAGEEALEECKSRVEVWKREEFDGEEGVWRANRDGAMGEKVKS
;
A
#
# COMPACT_ATOMS: atom_id res chain seq x y z
N MET A 1 -24.65 13.90 -8.89
CA MET A 1 -23.63 12.98 -9.44
C MET A 1 -22.28 13.60 -9.14
N ALA A 2 -21.69 13.26 -8.00
CA ALA A 2 -20.37 13.76 -7.62
C ALA A 2 -19.32 13.10 -8.54
N SER A 3 -18.41 13.91 -9.03
CA SER A 3 -17.30 13.51 -9.90
C SER A 3 -16.50 12.38 -9.23
N GLN A 4 -16.42 11.21 -9.86
CA GLN A 4 -15.69 10.04 -9.33
C GLN A 4 -14.16 10.15 -9.47
N ASP A 5 -13.65 11.25 -10.01
CA ASP A 5 -12.22 11.42 -10.36
C ASP A 5 -11.40 12.22 -9.32
N GLU A 6 -12.00 12.74 -8.24
CA GLU A 6 -11.24 13.56 -7.28
C GLU A 6 -10.48 12.76 -6.20
N ASP A 7 -10.74 11.44 -6.09
CA ASP A 7 -10.26 10.62 -4.98
C ASP A 7 -9.35 9.45 -5.37
N LEU A 8 -8.92 9.40 -6.64
CA LEU A 8 -7.92 8.45 -7.15
C LEU A 8 -6.77 9.21 -7.82
N TRP A 9 -5.55 8.96 -7.36
CA TRP A 9 -4.32 9.48 -7.98
C TRP A 9 -3.47 8.30 -8.42
N GLU A 10 -3.18 8.18 -9.71
CA GLU A 10 -2.45 7.03 -10.25
C GLU A 10 -1.29 7.41 -11.17
N LEU A 11 -0.29 6.54 -11.23
CA LEU A 11 0.76 6.54 -12.24
C LEU A 11 0.92 5.12 -12.79
N SER A 12 1.26 5.01 -14.06
CA SER A 12 1.56 3.72 -14.68
C SER A 12 2.76 3.81 -15.59
N SER A 13 3.43 2.67 -15.75
CA SER A 13 4.35 2.41 -16.86
C SER A 13 4.24 0.95 -17.27
N GLU A 14 5.02 0.51 -18.24
CA GLU A 14 5.01 -0.89 -18.68
C GLU A 14 5.15 -1.86 -17.49
N GLY A 15 4.13 -2.70 -17.30
CA GLY A 15 4.03 -3.65 -16.20
C GLY A 15 3.85 -3.05 -14.79
N CYS A 16 3.88 -1.73 -14.61
CA CYS A 16 3.78 -1.09 -13.30
C CYS A 16 2.51 -0.25 -13.18
N TYR A 17 1.78 -0.44 -12.09
CA TYR A 17 0.65 0.41 -11.71
C TYR A 17 0.81 0.84 -10.25
N VAL A 18 0.67 2.14 -9.97
CA VAL A 18 0.65 2.64 -8.60
C VAL A 18 -0.46 3.64 -8.40
N ALA A 19 -1.09 3.62 -7.23
CA ALA A 19 -2.19 4.53 -6.94
C ALA A 19 -2.29 4.89 -5.45
N LEU A 20 -2.90 6.05 -5.21
CA LEU A 20 -3.41 6.47 -3.91
C LEU A 20 -4.91 6.69 -4.07
N ALA A 21 -5.71 6.18 -3.13
CA ALA A 21 -7.17 6.31 -3.18
C ALA A 21 -7.76 6.75 -1.83
N ARG A 22 -8.95 7.34 -1.80
CA ARG A 22 -9.72 7.47 -0.55
C ARG A 22 -10.74 6.36 -0.34
N ASP A 23 -11.29 5.85 -1.44
CA ASP A 23 -12.28 4.78 -1.42
C ASP A 23 -11.69 3.41 -1.07
N HIS A 24 -12.58 2.43 -0.88
CA HIS A 24 -12.22 1.04 -0.62
C HIS A 24 -11.36 0.46 -1.75
N LEU A 25 -10.39 -0.37 -1.37
CA LEU A 25 -9.50 -1.01 -2.32
C LEU A 25 -10.13 -2.29 -2.85
N SER A 26 -10.25 -2.41 -4.17
CA SER A 26 -10.77 -3.62 -4.82
C SER A 26 -9.65 -4.61 -5.12
N VAL A 27 -9.66 -5.74 -4.42
CA VAL A 27 -8.74 -6.87 -4.67
C VAL A 27 -8.79 -7.32 -6.14
N GLN A 28 -9.99 -7.49 -6.67
CA GLN A 28 -10.19 -7.94 -8.05
C GLN A 28 -9.57 -6.95 -9.05
N THR A 29 -9.84 -5.65 -8.89
CA THR A 29 -9.31 -4.61 -9.77
C THR A 29 -7.78 -4.61 -9.78
N ILE A 30 -7.15 -4.77 -8.61
CA ILE A 30 -5.68 -4.75 -8.49
C ILE A 30 -5.05 -6.03 -9.04
N MET A 31 -5.69 -7.19 -8.86
CA MET A 31 -5.25 -8.43 -9.50
C MET A 31 -5.35 -8.36 -11.03
N ASP A 32 -6.41 -7.76 -11.57
CA ASP A 32 -6.62 -7.65 -13.01
C ASP A 32 -5.56 -6.77 -13.69
N ARG A 33 -5.07 -5.73 -13.00
CA ARG A 33 -3.98 -4.86 -13.48
C ARG A 33 -2.67 -5.59 -13.75
N VAL A 34 -2.43 -6.75 -13.13
CA VAL A 34 -1.19 -7.51 -13.29
C VAL A 34 -1.36 -8.79 -14.11
N ARG A 35 -2.55 -9.08 -14.64
CA ARG A 35 -2.74 -10.25 -15.51
C ARG A 35 -1.87 -10.13 -16.76
N ASN A 36 -1.18 -11.21 -17.08
CA ASN A 36 -0.33 -11.29 -18.26
C ASN A 36 -0.30 -12.73 -18.77
N PRO A 37 -0.44 -12.98 -20.09
CA PRO A 37 -0.38 -14.33 -20.66
C PRO A 37 0.92 -15.09 -20.35
N ALA A 38 2.02 -14.39 -20.09
CA ALA A 38 3.32 -14.96 -19.74
C ALA A 38 3.51 -15.16 -18.22
N ALA A 39 2.50 -14.90 -17.40
CA ALA A 39 2.54 -15.11 -15.95
C ALA A 39 1.88 -16.44 -15.58
N GLY A 40 2.62 -17.31 -14.89
CA GLY A 40 2.11 -18.56 -14.32
C GLY A 40 1.60 -18.42 -12.88
N ALA A 41 1.78 -17.26 -12.25
CA ALA A 41 1.31 -16.98 -10.90
C ALA A 41 1.02 -15.49 -10.68
N ILE A 42 0.02 -15.21 -9.86
CA ILE A 42 -0.25 -13.91 -9.25
C ILE A 42 -0.24 -14.10 -7.73
N VAL A 43 0.47 -13.23 -7.01
CA VAL A 43 0.44 -13.14 -5.55
C VAL A 43 -0.13 -11.79 -5.17
N LEU A 44 -0.99 -11.77 -4.16
CA LEU A 44 -1.57 -10.57 -3.59
C LEU A 44 -1.19 -10.48 -2.12
N PHE A 45 -0.69 -9.32 -1.71
CA PHE A 45 -0.62 -8.91 -0.32
C PHE A 45 -1.73 -7.88 -0.04
N ALA A 46 -2.43 -8.07 1.07
CA ALA A 46 -3.42 -7.13 1.60
C ALA A 46 -3.05 -6.74 3.02
N GLY A 47 -2.72 -5.47 3.24
CA GLY A 47 -2.45 -4.93 4.57
C GLY A 47 -3.73 -4.40 5.19
N THR A 48 -4.20 -5.01 6.29
CA THR A 48 -5.45 -4.64 6.97
C THR A 48 -5.20 -3.94 8.30
N THR A 49 -6.12 -3.04 8.69
CA THR A 49 -6.11 -2.42 10.02
C THR A 49 -6.48 -3.45 11.09
N ARG A 50 -5.66 -3.56 12.13
CA ARG A 50 -5.94 -4.43 13.29
C ARG A 50 -6.62 -3.63 14.41
N ASP A 51 -7.35 -4.33 15.28
CA ASP A 51 -8.05 -3.77 16.43
C ASP A 51 -7.15 -3.45 17.64
N ASN A 52 -5.88 -3.84 17.57
CA ASN A 52 -4.92 -3.64 18.66
C ASN A 52 -3.56 -3.16 18.16
N PHE A 53 -2.93 -2.30 18.97
CA PHE A 53 -1.53 -1.91 18.82
C PHE A 53 -0.87 -1.80 20.20
N ALA A 54 0.22 -2.54 20.42
CA ALA A 54 0.98 -2.55 21.68
C ALA A 54 0.09 -2.73 22.94
N GLY A 55 -0.95 -3.56 22.85
CA GLY A 55 -1.89 -3.83 23.95
C GLY A 55 -2.98 -2.77 24.16
N LYS A 56 -3.02 -1.71 23.35
CA LYS A 56 -4.11 -0.71 23.38
C LYS A 56 -5.13 -0.98 22.26
N PRO A 57 -6.44 -0.82 22.52
CA PRO A 57 -7.46 -0.89 21.48
C PRO A 57 -7.30 0.29 20.52
N VAL A 58 -7.17 -0.02 19.23
CA VAL A 58 -7.14 0.97 18.14
C VAL A 58 -8.56 1.11 17.61
N LYS A 59 -9.05 2.34 17.45
CA LYS A 59 -10.36 2.60 16.86
C LYS A 59 -10.30 2.60 15.34
N GLU A 60 -9.31 3.31 14.79
CA GLU A 60 -9.07 3.44 13.36
C GLU A 60 -7.63 3.90 13.08
N LEU A 61 -7.20 3.75 11.82
CA LEU A 61 -5.96 4.34 11.31
C LEU A 61 -6.27 5.42 10.30
N THR A 62 -5.69 6.60 10.45
CA THR A 62 -5.77 7.66 9.43
C THR A 62 -4.45 7.75 8.66
N TYR A 63 -4.50 7.72 7.34
CA TYR A 63 -3.33 7.84 6.48
C TYR A 63 -3.30 9.18 5.72
N THR A 64 -2.14 9.82 5.69
CA THR A 64 -1.88 11.02 4.87
C THR A 64 -0.62 10.84 4.05
N ALA A 65 -0.50 11.56 2.95
CA ALA A 65 0.65 11.44 2.06
C ALA A 65 0.95 12.73 1.31
N TYR A 66 2.23 12.93 0.99
CA TYR A 66 2.62 13.89 -0.03
C TYR A 66 2.45 13.24 -1.41
N LYS A 67 1.20 13.22 -1.89
CA LYS A 67 0.72 12.38 -3.00
C LYS A 67 1.65 12.30 -4.20
N LYS A 68 2.13 13.45 -4.70
CA LYS A 68 3.00 13.52 -5.88
C LYS A 68 4.35 12.82 -5.66
N LEU A 69 4.93 12.97 -4.47
CA LEU A 69 6.21 12.33 -4.14
C LEU A 69 5.99 10.84 -3.85
N ALA A 70 4.99 10.51 -3.04
CA ALA A 70 4.64 9.12 -2.72
C ALA A 70 4.40 8.28 -3.98
N LEU A 71 3.59 8.76 -4.94
CA LEU A 71 3.36 8.06 -6.21
C LEU A 71 4.65 7.86 -7.04
N ARG A 72 5.53 8.86 -7.07
CA ARG A 72 6.82 8.75 -7.76
C ARG A 72 7.72 7.72 -7.10
N THR A 73 7.76 7.70 -5.77
CA THR A 73 8.53 6.74 -4.97
C THR A 73 7.99 5.32 -5.16
N MET A 74 6.66 5.13 -5.08
CA MET A 74 6.01 3.84 -5.37
C MET A 74 6.33 3.36 -6.79
N LEU A 75 6.23 4.23 -7.79
CA LEU A 75 6.53 3.86 -9.18
C LEU A 75 8.01 3.46 -9.34
N ALA A 76 8.94 4.17 -8.70
CA ALA A 76 10.36 3.80 -8.72
C ALA A 76 10.60 2.40 -8.13
N ILE A 77 10.03 2.12 -6.96
CA ILE A 77 10.09 0.80 -6.30
C ILE A 77 9.56 -0.29 -7.25
N THR A 78 8.37 -0.10 -7.82
CA THR A 78 7.78 -1.11 -8.72
C THR A 78 8.67 -1.41 -9.93
N ARG A 79 9.30 -0.39 -10.53
CA ARG A 79 10.21 -0.56 -11.67
C ARG A 79 11.49 -1.31 -11.30
N GLU A 80 12.04 -1.02 -10.13
CA GLU A 80 13.20 -1.73 -9.58
C GLU A 80 12.86 -3.22 -9.39
N LEU A 81 11.69 -3.52 -8.81
CA LEU A 81 11.25 -4.89 -8.54
C LEU A 81 10.92 -5.70 -9.80
N ILE A 82 10.31 -5.08 -10.83
CA ILE A 82 10.12 -5.76 -12.13
C ILE A 82 11.45 -6.26 -12.66
N LYS A 83 12.46 -5.39 -12.70
CA LYS A 83 13.78 -5.72 -13.23
C LYS A 83 14.50 -6.76 -12.37
N LYS A 84 14.46 -6.59 -11.05
CA LYS A 84 15.14 -7.45 -10.09
C LYS A 84 14.60 -8.88 -10.09
N HIS A 85 13.28 -9.06 -10.17
CA HIS A 85 12.62 -10.37 -10.02
C HIS A 85 12.09 -10.95 -11.33
N GLY A 86 12.24 -10.25 -12.46
CA GLY A 86 11.73 -10.71 -13.76
C GLY A 86 10.21 -10.80 -13.81
N LEU A 87 9.52 -9.85 -13.16
CA LEU A 87 8.06 -9.84 -13.04
C LEU A 87 7.40 -9.50 -14.38
N LYS A 88 6.13 -9.88 -14.52
CA LYS A 88 5.28 -9.50 -15.67
C LYS A 88 4.37 -8.33 -15.37
N GLY A 89 4.06 -8.12 -14.09
CA GLY A 89 3.28 -6.99 -13.64
C GLY A 89 3.41 -6.81 -12.13
N ILE A 90 3.31 -5.58 -11.67
CA ILE A 90 3.19 -5.21 -10.27
C ILE A 90 2.23 -4.03 -10.14
N ALA A 91 1.28 -4.14 -9.22
CA ALA A 91 0.32 -3.10 -8.89
C ALA A 91 0.39 -2.82 -7.39
N MET A 92 0.52 -1.56 -6.99
CA MET A 92 0.57 -1.14 -5.59
C MET A 92 -0.38 0.04 -5.37
N ILE A 93 -1.40 -0.13 -4.54
CA ILE A 93 -2.34 0.93 -4.20
C ILE A 93 -2.40 1.12 -2.69
N HIS A 94 -2.40 2.37 -2.22
CA HIS A 94 -2.52 2.71 -0.81
C HIS A 94 -3.72 3.62 -0.57
N ARG A 95 -4.52 3.31 0.46
CA ARG A 95 -5.65 4.13 0.88
C ARG A 95 -5.19 5.29 1.77
N LEU A 96 -5.81 6.45 1.60
CA LEU A 96 -5.63 7.66 2.38
C LEU A 96 -6.93 8.00 3.12
N GLY A 97 -6.81 8.76 4.21
CA GLY A 97 -7.91 9.04 5.13
C GLY A 97 -8.07 7.93 6.16
N THR A 98 -9.24 7.89 6.80
CA THR A 98 -9.60 6.88 7.80
C THR A 98 -9.80 5.51 7.15
N VAL A 99 -9.14 4.49 7.71
CA VAL A 99 -9.27 3.08 7.36
C VAL A 99 -9.73 2.32 8.60
N PRO A 100 -11.01 1.90 8.63
CA PRO A 100 -11.58 1.10 9.72
C PRO A 100 -10.84 -0.23 9.95
N ILE A 101 -11.04 -0.80 11.13
CA ILE A 101 -10.57 -2.15 11.49
C ILE A 101 -11.10 -3.18 10.48
N GLY A 102 -10.22 -4.10 10.07
CA GLY A 102 -10.53 -5.17 9.12
C GLY A 102 -10.45 -4.75 7.66
N GLU A 103 -10.37 -3.45 7.36
CA GLU A 103 -10.27 -2.94 5.98
C GLU A 103 -8.82 -2.77 5.52
N GLU A 104 -8.64 -2.82 4.19
CA GLU A 104 -7.34 -2.72 3.56
C GLU A 104 -6.84 -1.27 3.49
N SER A 105 -5.65 -1.04 4.03
CA SER A 105 -4.89 0.20 3.85
C SER A 105 -3.98 0.14 2.64
N ILE A 106 -3.54 -1.04 2.22
CA ILE A 106 -2.66 -1.23 1.06
C ILE A 106 -2.94 -2.57 0.38
N LEU A 107 -2.91 -2.58 -0.95
CA LEU A 107 -2.88 -3.79 -1.77
C LEU A 107 -1.63 -3.79 -2.65
N ILE A 108 -0.96 -4.93 -2.72
CA ILE A 108 0.15 -5.18 -3.65
C ILE A 108 -0.15 -6.47 -4.42
N ALA A 109 -0.35 -6.40 -5.72
CA ALA A 109 -0.42 -7.57 -6.59
C ALA A 109 0.83 -7.68 -7.45
N VAL A 110 1.34 -8.89 -7.61
CA VAL A 110 2.53 -9.19 -8.42
C VAL A 110 2.26 -10.40 -9.29
N SER A 111 2.59 -10.31 -10.58
CA SER A 111 2.56 -11.45 -11.49
C SER A 111 3.94 -11.82 -12.01
N SER A 112 4.21 -13.11 -12.15
CA SER A 112 5.50 -13.64 -12.60
C SER A 112 5.34 -14.98 -13.33
N PRO A 113 6.33 -15.42 -14.13
CA PRO A 113 6.29 -16.74 -14.75
C PRO A 113 6.17 -17.89 -13.74
N HIS A 114 6.82 -17.75 -12.58
CA HIS A 114 6.83 -18.78 -11.53
C HIS A 114 6.64 -18.15 -10.14
N ARG A 115 5.76 -18.79 -9.35
CA ARG A 115 5.30 -18.30 -8.03
C ARG A 115 6.39 -17.77 -7.08
N GLN A 116 7.59 -18.34 -7.08
CA GLN A 116 8.65 -17.96 -6.14
C GLN A 116 9.07 -16.50 -6.30
N ALA A 117 9.14 -16.00 -7.54
CA ALA A 117 9.48 -14.60 -7.80
C ALA A 117 8.38 -13.65 -7.31
N ALA A 118 7.10 -14.00 -7.55
CA ALA A 118 5.97 -13.20 -7.07
C ALA A 118 5.90 -13.11 -5.54
N TRP A 119 6.15 -14.21 -4.81
CA TRP A 119 6.18 -14.19 -3.34
C TRP A 119 7.25 -13.24 -2.79
N ARG A 120 8.50 -13.39 -3.27
CA ARG A 120 9.63 -12.55 -2.82
C ARG A 120 9.42 -11.08 -3.15
N ALA A 121 8.94 -10.79 -4.37
CA ALA A 121 8.70 -9.43 -4.80
C ALA A 121 7.53 -8.76 -4.05
N GLY A 122 6.48 -9.51 -3.69
CA GLY A 122 5.36 -8.97 -2.92
C GLY A 122 5.77 -8.54 -1.52
N GLU A 123 6.58 -9.35 -0.83
CA GLU A 123 7.15 -9.00 0.48
C GLU A 123 8.11 -7.80 0.36
N GLU A 124 9.04 -7.83 -0.59
CA GLU A 124 9.99 -6.74 -0.81
C GLU A 124 9.30 -5.42 -1.17
N ALA A 125 8.22 -5.47 -1.97
CA ALA A 125 7.43 -4.29 -2.30
C ALA A 125 6.82 -3.61 -1.06
N LEU A 126 6.37 -4.40 -0.08
CA LEU A 126 5.82 -3.85 1.16
C LEU A 126 6.91 -3.19 2.00
N GLU A 127 8.06 -3.85 2.15
CA GLU A 127 9.16 -3.33 2.98
C GLU A 127 9.80 -2.08 2.35
N GLU A 128 9.98 -2.05 1.03
CA GLU A 128 10.43 -0.85 0.32
C GLU A 128 9.41 0.30 0.45
N CYS A 129 8.11 -0.02 0.38
CA CYS A 129 7.05 0.97 0.55
C CYS A 129 7.13 1.61 1.95
N LYS A 130 7.18 0.80 3.01
CA LYS A 130 7.31 1.27 4.40
C LYS A 130 8.58 2.11 4.65
N SER A 131 9.68 1.73 4.01
CA SER A 131 10.98 2.38 4.21
C SER A 131 11.07 3.75 3.53
N ARG A 132 10.55 3.85 2.30
CA ARG A 132 10.82 4.97 1.37
C ARG A 132 9.61 5.87 1.10
N VAL A 133 8.39 5.35 1.11
CA VAL A 133 7.21 6.09 0.63
C VAL A 133 6.71 7.07 1.70
N GLU A 134 6.43 8.29 1.27
CA GLU A 134 5.99 9.40 2.10
C GLU A 134 4.50 9.31 2.46
N VAL A 135 4.15 8.24 3.16
CA VAL A 135 2.84 7.98 3.77
C VAL A 135 3.01 7.93 5.28
N TRP A 136 2.22 8.72 5.99
CA TRP A 136 2.21 8.77 7.46
C TRP A 136 0.89 8.20 7.98
N LYS A 137 0.96 7.47 9.09
CA LYS A 137 -0.21 6.93 9.78
C LYS A 137 -0.44 7.68 11.09
N ARG A 138 -1.69 7.96 11.44
CA ARG A 138 -2.11 8.38 12.77
C ARG A 138 -2.95 7.28 13.38
N GLU A 139 -2.56 6.85 14.57
CA GLU A 139 -3.31 5.87 15.36
C GLU A 139 -4.25 6.63 16.30
N GLU A 140 -5.55 6.36 16.20
CA GLU A 140 -6.56 6.88 17.14
C GLU A 140 -6.93 5.80 18.16
N PHE A 141 -6.79 6.15 19.44
CA PHE A 141 -7.09 5.29 20.58
C PHE A 141 -8.38 5.77 21.27
N ASP A 142 -9.11 4.85 21.88
CA ASP A 142 -10.34 5.22 22.61
C ASP A 142 -10.01 6.11 23.82
N GLY A 143 -10.53 7.34 23.84
CA GLY A 143 -10.37 8.30 24.95
C GLY A 143 -9.01 9.03 25.07
N GLU A 144 -8.07 8.87 24.14
CA GLU A 144 -6.77 9.57 24.12
C GLU A 144 -6.53 10.34 22.81
N GLU A 145 -5.75 11.44 22.83
CA GLU A 145 -5.34 12.15 21.60
C GLU A 145 -4.48 11.24 20.68
N GLY A 146 -4.82 11.20 19.39
CA GLY A 146 -4.16 10.33 18.40
C GLY A 146 -2.68 10.63 18.18
N VAL A 147 -1.88 9.59 17.93
CA VAL A 147 -0.42 9.71 17.76
C VAL A 147 -0.03 9.52 16.30
N TRP A 148 0.63 10.54 15.70
CA TRP A 148 1.24 10.43 14.37
C TRP A 148 2.51 9.57 14.41
N ARG A 149 2.64 8.68 13.44
CA ARG A 149 3.75 7.73 13.32
C ARG A 149 4.17 7.58 11.86
N ALA A 150 5.48 7.51 11.62
CA ALA A 150 6.00 7.07 10.34
C ALA A 150 5.64 5.60 10.11
N ASN A 151 5.49 5.18 8.85
CA ASN A 151 5.16 3.79 8.50
C ASN A 151 6.37 2.83 8.62
N ARG A 152 7.35 3.17 9.47
CA ARG A 152 8.59 2.40 9.68
C ARG A 152 8.40 1.43 10.84
N ASP A 153 8.39 0.15 10.48
CA ASP A 153 8.33 -1.03 11.34
C ASP A 153 7.10 -1.15 12.24
N GLY A 154 6.67 -2.39 12.53
CA GLY A 154 5.67 -2.69 13.55
C GLY A 154 6.08 -2.29 14.99
N ALA A 155 7.13 -1.49 15.13
CA ALA A 155 7.60 -0.88 16.35
C ALA A 155 6.76 0.35 16.71
N MET A 156 6.82 0.74 17.98
CA MET A 156 6.15 1.92 18.50
C MET A 156 6.74 3.17 17.84
N GLY A 157 5.96 3.85 17.00
CA GLY A 157 6.41 5.07 16.32
C GLY A 157 6.66 6.21 17.30
N GLU A 158 7.73 6.97 17.07
CA GLU A 158 8.08 8.15 17.88
C GLU A 158 7.09 9.29 17.62
N LYS A 159 6.67 9.97 18.70
CA LYS A 159 5.81 11.16 18.59
C LYS A 159 6.54 12.24 17.80
N VAL A 160 6.00 12.63 16.64
CA VAL A 160 6.40 13.86 15.97
C VAL A 160 5.88 15.03 16.81
N LYS A 161 6.78 15.80 17.43
CA LYS A 161 6.40 17.04 18.13
C LYS A 161 6.06 18.10 17.08
N SER A 162 4.85 18.66 17.19
CA SER A 162 4.44 19.89 16.50
C SER A 162 5.24 21.09 16.99
#